data_AF-A0AAD4BDT9-F1
#
_entry.id   AF-A0AAD4BDT9-F1
#
_cell.length_a   1.000
_cell.length_b   1.000
_cell.length_c   1.000
_cell.angle_alpha   90.00
_cell.angle_beta   90.00
_cell.angle_gamma   90.00
#
_symmetry.space_group_name_H-M   'P 1'
#
loop_
_entity.id
_entity.type
_entity.pdbx_description
1 polymer ?
#
loop_
_entity_poly.entity_id
_entity_poly.type
_entity_poly.pdbx_seq_one_letter_code
_entity_poly.pdbx_strand_id
1 'polypeptide(L)'
;LSDIVKDPNLAVAPDFTTDNFTEERKVFIDAGLTALQAAHALRNHWVVRNNCDKAMWQQQQQDAEAAQVADQERAHQLRLQQEEEEAQILRDEHKKNKAKFAPVPDRPVSSCPLILPSLVTTCKLKSHQFCELWYFTNAGLDEA
;
A
#
# COMPACT_ATOMS: atom_id res chain seq x y z
N LEU A 1 4.83 -29.92 8.13
CA LEU A 1 4.49 -29.48 9.49
C LEU A 1 3.10 -28.87 9.41
N SER A 2 2.17 -29.30 10.26
CA SER A 2 0.82 -28.73 10.26
C SER A 2 0.86 -27.34 10.86
N ASP A 3 0.33 -26.34 10.16
CA ASP A 3 0.30 -24.97 10.69
C ASP A 3 -0.67 -24.86 11.87
N ILE A 4 -0.25 -24.18 12.92
CA ILE A 4 -1.10 -23.94 14.09
C ILE A 4 -2.04 -22.79 13.77
N VAL A 5 -3.34 -23.09 13.73
CA VAL A 5 -4.38 -22.13 13.32
C VAL A 5 -4.92 -21.32 14.51
N LYS A 6 -4.77 -21.82 15.74
CA LYS A 6 -5.28 -21.18 16.97
C LYS A 6 -4.15 -21.00 17.97
N ASP A 7 -4.11 -19.84 18.63
CA ASP A 7 -3.08 -19.53 19.62
C ASP A 7 -3.11 -20.54 20.80
N PRO A 8 -2.07 -21.38 20.95
CA PRO A 8 -1.99 -22.36 22.03
C PRO A 8 -1.74 -21.73 23.40
N ASN A 9 -1.42 -20.43 23.48
CA ASN A 9 -1.35 -19.70 24.75
C ASN A 9 -2.72 -19.47 25.39
N LEU A 10 -3.78 -19.49 24.59
CA LEU A 10 -5.16 -19.36 25.06
C LEU A 10 -5.81 -20.71 25.40
N ALA A 11 -5.13 -21.82 25.11
CA ALA A 11 -5.66 -23.15 25.37
C ALA A 11 -5.65 -23.47 26.87
N VAL A 12 -6.80 -23.91 27.39
CA VAL A 12 -6.96 -24.35 28.77
C VAL A 12 -6.95 -25.88 28.82
N ALA A 13 -6.19 -26.44 29.77
CA ALA A 13 -6.13 -27.89 29.97
C ALA A 13 -7.52 -28.44 30.34
N PRO A 14 -8.03 -29.46 29.61
CA PRO A 14 -9.28 -30.13 29.96
C PRO A 14 -9.24 -30.72 31.37
N ASP A 15 -10.42 -30.86 31.97
CA ASP A 15 -10.56 -31.61 33.22
C ASP A 15 -10.66 -33.12 32.95
N PHE A 16 -9.51 -33.78 33.00
CA PHE A 16 -9.38 -35.23 32.82
C PHE A 16 -9.96 -36.06 33.98
N THR A 17 -10.51 -35.42 35.02
CA THR A 17 -11.23 -36.14 36.08
C THR A 17 -12.69 -36.44 35.71
N THR A 18 -13.22 -35.78 34.68
CA THR A 18 -14.61 -35.96 34.20
C THR A 18 -14.82 -37.30 33.47
N ASP A 19 -16.08 -37.74 33.42
CA ASP A 19 -16.47 -39.02 32.83
C ASP A 19 -16.19 -39.12 31.32
N ASN A 20 -16.08 -37.98 30.63
CA ASN A 20 -15.76 -37.92 29.21
C ASN A 20 -14.41 -38.57 28.87
N PHE A 21 -13.47 -38.62 29.83
CA PHE A 21 -12.14 -39.18 29.67
C PHE A 21 -12.00 -40.57 30.28
N THR A 22 -13.10 -41.26 30.59
CA THR A 22 -13.06 -42.57 31.26
C THR A 22 -12.37 -43.63 30.41
N GLU A 23 -12.63 -43.67 29.11
CA GLU A 23 -11.97 -44.60 28.18
C GLU A 23 -10.47 -44.32 28.06
N GLU A 24 -10.07 -43.04 27.97
CA GLU A 24 -8.66 -42.66 27.91
C GLU A 24 -7.92 -43.01 29.21
N ARG A 25 -8.57 -42.82 30.36
CA ARG A 25 -8.02 -43.22 31.67
C ARG A 25 -7.93 -44.73 31.83
N LYS A 26 -8.85 -45.49 31.24
CA LYS A 26 -8.92 -46.96 31.36
C LYS A 26 -7.60 -47.62 30.93
N VAL A 27 -6.97 -47.12 29.86
CA VAL A 27 -5.66 -47.60 29.40
C VAL A 27 -4.59 -47.52 30.48
N PHE A 28 -4.62 -46.45 31.28
CA PHE A 28 -3.68 -46.28 32.41
C PHE A 28 -4.10 -47.09 33.63
N ILE A 29 -5.41 -47.22 33.88
CA ILE A 29 -5.93 -48.02 35.00
C ILE A 29 -5.61 -49.51 34.80
N ASP A 30 -5.78 -50.02 33.58
CA ASP A 30 -5.44 -51.39 33.21
C ASP A 30 -3.92 -51.65 33.35
N ALA A 31 -3.10 -50.60 33.26
CA ALA A 31 -1.66 -50.63 33.55
C ALA A 31 -1.32 -50.52 35.05
N GLY A 32 -2.32 -50.54 35.94
CA GLY A 32 -2.16 -50.53 37.40
C GLY A 32 -2.16 -49.14 38.05
N LEU A 33 -2.46 -48.07 37.31
CA LEU A 33 -2.57 -46.73 37.88
C LEU A 33 -3.96 -46.49 38.51
N THR A 34 -4.01 -45.66 39.54
CA THR A 34 -5.30 -45.15 40.05
C THR A 34 -5.92 -44.17 39.06
N ALA A 35 -7.25 -43.99 39.12
CA ALA A 35 -7.96 -43.03 38.25
C ALA A 35 -7.41 -41.60 38.35
N LEU A 36 -6.96 -41.18 39.54
CA LEU A 36 -6.35 -39.86 39.74
C LEU A 36 -4.96 -39.77 39.07
N GLN A 37 -4.15 -40.82 39.18
CA GLN A 37 -2.84 -40.88 38.50
C GLN A 37 -3.00 -40.92 36.98
N ALA A 38 -4.02 -41.64 36.48
CA ALA A 38 -4.37 -41.66 35.06
C ALA A 38 -4.74 -40.26 34.54
N ALA A 39 -5.61 -39.54 35.27
CA ALA A 39 -5.97 -38.16 34.92
C ALA A 39 -4.75 -37.21 34.94
N HIS A 40 -3.84 -37.39 35.91
CA HIS A 40 -2.61 -36.61 35.96
C HIS A 40 -1.66 -36.92 34.80
N ALA A 41 -1.55 -38.18 34.37
CA ALA A 41 -0.76 -38.57 33.21
C ALA A 41 -1.29 -37.94 31.91
N LEU A 42 -2.61 -37.94 31.71
CA LEU A 42 -3.27 -37.27 30.58
C LEU A 42 -3.02 -35.75 30.61
N ARG A 43 -3.11 -35.13 31.79
CA ARG A 43 -2.81 -33.70 31.95
C ARG A 43 -1.35 -33.39 31.59
N ASN A 44 -0.41 -34.22 32.03
CA ASN A 44 1.01 -34.04 31.68
C ASN A 44 1.24 -34.19 30.18
N HIS A 45 0.63 -35.20 29.55
CA HIS A 45 0.69 -35.38 28.10
C HIS A 45 0.16 -34.15 27.35
N TRP A 46 -0.98 -33.62 27.79
CA TRP A 46 -1.54 -32.39 27.22
C TRP A 46 -0.58 -31.19 27.37
N VAL A 47 0.06 -31.03 28.53
CA VAL A 47 1.03 -29.95 28.76
C VAL A 47 2.22 -30.05 27.80
N VAL A 48 2.78 -31.26 27.63
CA VAL A 48 3.90 -31.46 26.69
C VAL A 48 3.48 -31.08 25.27
N ARG A 49 2.31 -31.55 24.82
CA ARG A 49 1.79 -31.22 23.50
C ARG A 49 1.56 -29.73 23.33
N ASN A 50 0.89 -29.08 24.29
CA ASN A 50 0.62 -27.64 24.24
C ASN A 50 1.91 -26.82 24.23
N ASN A 51 2.96 -27.27 24.91
CA ASN A 51 4.27 -26.61 24.87
C ASN A 51 4.95 -26.75 23.49
N CYS A 52 4.86 -27.92 22.84
CA CYS A 52 5.30 -28.08 21.46
C CYS A 52 4.53 -27.15 20.52
N ASP A 53 3.21 -27.08 20.68
CA ASP A 53 2.37 -26.20 19.89
C ASP A 53 2.75 -24.72 20.10
N LYS A 54 3.02 -24.30 21.35
CA LYS A 54 3.53 -22.94 21.64
C LYS A 54 4.86 -22.62 20.96
N ALA A 55 5.79 -23.57 20.95
CA ALA A 55 7.08 -23.38 20.30
C ALA A 55 6.92 -23.22 18.77
N MET A 56 6.09 -24.06 18.15
CA MET A 56 5.77 -23.94 16.73
C MET A 56 5.06 -22.62 16.41
N TRP A 57 4.09 -22.22 17.23
CA TRP A 57 3.39 -20.93 17.08
C TRP A 57 4.36 -19.76 17.15
N GLN A 58 5.27 -19.77 18.13
CA GLN A 58 6.29 -18.74 18.26
C GLN A 58 7.20 -18.66 17.03
N GLN A 59 7.61 -19.81 16.49
CA GLN A 59 8.39 -19.85 15.25
C GLN A 59 7.61 -19.25 14.07
N GLN A 60 6.34 -19.61 13.91
CA GLN A 60 5.49 -19.06 12.85
C GLN A 60 5.35 -17.53 12.96
N GLN A 61 5.20 -17.00 14.17
CA GLN A 61 5.14 -15.55 14.39
C GLN A 61 6.46 -14.87 13.99
N GLN A 62 7.60 -15.44 14.40
CA GLN A 62 8.92 -14.92 14.02
C GLN A 62 9.14 -14.94 12.51
N ASP A 63 8.75 -16.02 11.83
CA ASP A 63 8.88 -16.15 10.38
C ASP A 63 7.97 -15.13 9.67
N ALA A 64 6.75 -14.91 10.16
CA ALA A 64 5.82 -13.91 9.63
C ALA A 64 6.35 -12.48 9.81
N GLU A 65 6.89 -12.15 10.99
CA GLU A 65 7.53 -10.85 11.25
C GLU A 65 8.74 -10.64 10.34
N ALA A 66 9.62 -11.64 10.20
CA ALA A 66 10.78 -11.56 9.33
C ALA A 66 10.40 -11.36 7.86
N ALA A 67 9.36 -12.07 7.39
CA ALA A 67 8.84 -11.89 6.04
C ALA A 67 8.28 -10.47 5.83
N GLN A 68 7.54 -9.94 6.81
CA GLN A 68 7.00 -8.58 6.75
C GLN A 68 8.11 -7.53 6.69
N VAL A 69 9.16 -7.66 7.49
CA VAL A 69 10.32 -6.76 7.46
C VAL A 69 11.02 -6.83 6.10
N ALA A 70 11.23 -8.03 5.56
CA ALA A 70 11.85 -8.21 4.25
C ALA A 70 11.02 -7.62 3.10
N ASP A 71 9.68 -7.67 3.19
CA ASP A 71 8.78 -7.00 2.23
C ASP A 71 8.85 -5.48 2.34
N GLN A 72 8.87 -4.94 3.56
CA GLN A 72 9.00 -3.50 3.79
C GLN A 72 10.32 -2.95 3.26
N GLU A 73 11.43 -3.64 3.52
CA GLU A 73 12.75 -3.27 3.03
C GLU A 73 12.79 -3.28 1.49
N ARG A 74 12.24 -4.32 0.85
CA ARG A 74 12.13 -4.38 -0.61
C ARG A 74 11.30 -3.24 -1.19
N ALA A 75 10.15 -2.93 -0.58
CA ALA A 75 9.29 -1.84 -1.01
C ALA A 75 9.99 -0.47 -0.86
N HIS A 76 10.75 -0.29 0.22
CA HIS A 76 11.53 0.92 0.45
C HIS A 76 12.66 1.08 -0.59
N GLN A 77 13.42 0.01 -0.86
CA GLN A 77 14.47 0.02 -1.88
C GLN A 77 13.91 0.31 -3.27
N LEU A 78 12.77 -0.29 -3.63
CA LEU A 78 12.11 -0.03 -4.91
C LEU A 78 11.70 1.45 -5.04
N ARG A 79 11.19 2.06 -3.96
CA ARG A 79 10.82 3.47 -3.96
C ARG A 79 12.04 4.37 -4.16
N LEU A 80 13.15 4.09 -3.48
CA LEU A 80 14.40 4.85 -3.66
C LEU A 80 14.94 4.75 -5.09
N GLN A 81 14.88 3.56 -5.69
CA GLN A 81 15.29 3.38 -7.09
C GLN A 81 14.40 4.16 -8.05
N GLN A 82 13.09 4.16 -7.84
CA GLN A 82 12.15 4.94 -8.64
C GLN A 82 12.41 6.45 -8.50
N GLU A 83 12.63 6.95 -7.29
CA GLU A 83 12.95 8.36 -7.07
C GLU A 83 14.28 8.75 -7.72
N GLU A 84 15.29 7.89 -7.66
CA GLU A 84 16.56 8.12 -8.34
C GLU A 84 16.41 8.14 -9.87
N GLU A 85 15.63 7.21 -10.43
CA GLU A 85 15.34 7.15 -11.86
C GLU A 85 14.56 8.39 -12.32
N GLU A 86 13.52 8.78 -11.60
CA GLU A 86 12.74 10.00 -11.88
C GLU A 86 13.61 11.25 -11.80
N ALA A 87 14.46 11.37 -10.76
CA ALA A 87 15.40 12.46 -10.64
C ALA A 87 16.40 12.49 -11.81
N GLN A 88 16.84 11.31 -12.27
CA GLN A 88 17.74 11.21 -13.42
C GLN A 88 17.03 11.63 -14.72
N ILE A 89 15.80 11.20 -14.94
CA ILE A 89 14.97 11.61 -16.08
C ILE A 89 14.78 13.13 -16.08
N LEU A 90 14.44 13.72 -14.94
CA LEU A 90 14.29 15.18 -14.80
C LEU A 90 15.60 15.93 -15.09
N ARG A 91 16.74 15.44 -14.58
CA ARG A 91 18.05 16.02 -14.87
C ARG A 91 18.37 15.99 -16.37
N ASP A 92 18.10 14.86 -17.02
CA ASP A 92 18.34 14.68 -18.44
C ASP A 92 17.41 15.54 -19.30
N GLU A 93 16.15 15.66 -18.90
CA GLU A 93 15.14 16.47 -19.58
C GLU A 93 15.48 17.97 -19.45
N HIS A 94 15.86 18.44 -18.26
CA HIS A 94 16.35 19.79 -18.03
C HIS A 94 17.61 20.11 -18.87
N LYS A 95 18.52 19.13 -18.99
CA LYS A 95 19.74 19.27 -19.81
C LYS A 95 19.43 19.38 -21.31
N LYS A 96 18.44 18.62 -21.80
CA LYS A 96 18.02 18.60 -23.22
C LYS A 96 17.14 19.81 -23.59
N ASN A 97 16.26 20.24 -22.70
CA ASN A 97 15.26 21.29 -22.92
C ASN A 97 15.52 22.56 -22.09
N LYS A 98 16.77 23.02 -21.99
CA LYS A 98 17.15 24.18 -21.16
C LYS A 98 16.25 25.42 -21.34
N ALA A 99 15.80 25.69 -22.57
CA ALA A 99 14.95 26.83 -22.87
C ALA A 99 13.55 26.75 -22.23
N LYS A 100 12.99 25.53 -22.04
CA LYS A 100 11.68 25.35 -21.41
C LYS A 100 11.70 25.63 -19.91
N PHE A 101 12.84 25.41 -19.26
CA PHE A 101 13.05 25.61 -17.83
C PHE A 101 13.79 26.91 -17.51
N ALA A 102 14.07 27.73 -18.52
CA ALA A 102 14.60 29.05 -18.29
C ALA A 102 13.57 29.86 -17.48
N PRO A 103 14.00 30.62 -16.45
CA PRO A 103 13.11 31.50 -15.73
C PRO A 103 12.38 32.42 -16.70
N VAL A 104 11.05 32.46 -16.60
CA VAL A 104 10.27 33.44 -17.36
C VAL A 104 10.68 34.81 -16.84
N PRO A 105 11.21 35.69 -17.71
CA PRO A 105 11.59 37.02 -17.27
C PRO A 105 10.37 37.76 -16.73
N ASP A 106 10.53 38.38 -15.57
CA ASP A 106 9.52 39.26 -15.00
C ASP A 106 9.42 40.50 -15.88
N ARG A 107 8.46 40.48 -16.80
CA ARG A 107 8.15 41.59 -17.70
C ARG A 107 6.89 42.24 -17.20
N PRO A 108 6.82 43.58 -17.20
CA PRO A 108 5.56 44.26 -16.90
C PRO A 108 4.48 43.74 -17.85
N VAL A 109 3.30 43.48 -17.30
CA VAL A 109 2.13 43.15 -18.10
C VAL A 109 1.99 44.23 -19.17
N SER A 110 1.90 43.82 -20.43
CA SER A 110 1.70 44.76 -21.55
C SER A 110 0.49 45.64 -21.25
N SER A 111 0.71 46.93 -21.06
CA SER A 111 -0.35 47.92 -20.87
C SER A 111 -1.06 48.27 -22.18
N CYS A 112 -0.55 47.77 -23.31
CA CYS A 112 -1.23 47.90 -24.59
C CYS A 112 -2.48 47.01 -24.60
N PRO A 113 -3.68 47.56 -24.91
CA PRO A 113 -4.87 46.74 -25.04
C PRO A 113 -4.67 45.71 -26.14
N LEU A 114 -5.05 44.46 -25.86
CA LEU A 114 -5.07 43.41 -26.86
C LEU A 114 -6.22 43.70 -27.83
N ILE A 115 -5.90 44.27 -28.99
CA ILE A 115 -6.87 44.53 -30.06
C ILE A 115 -7.16 43.19 -30.75
N LEU A 116 -8.22 42.51 -30.31
CA LEU A 116 -8.74 41.32 -30.97
C LEU A 116 -9.90 41.72 -31.89
N PRO A 117 -9.88 41.36 -33.19
CA PRO A 117 -11.02 41.57 -34.06
C PRO A 117 -12.25 40.80 -33.56
N SER A 118 -13.44 41.34 -33.83
CA SER A 118 -14.70 40.66 -33.49
C SER A 118 -14.81 39.27 -34.12
N LEU A 119 -15.71 38.43 -33.58
CA LEU A 119 -15.92 37.08 -34.10
C LEU A 119 -16.32 37.09 -35.59
N VAL A 120 -17.13 38.07 -35.99
CA VAL A 120 -17.58 38.25 -37.38
C VAL A 120 -16.40 38.56 -38.31
N THR A 121 -15.56 39.51 -37.91
CA THR A 121 -14.32 39.88 -38.62
C THR A 121 -13.37 38.69 -38.72
N THR A 122 -13.24 37.93 -37.64
CA THR A 122 -12.42 36.70 -37.60
C THR A 122 -12.97 35.62 -38.56
N CYS A 123 -14.29 35.45 -38.64
CA CYS A 123 -14.92 34.52 -39.59
C CYS A 123 -14.74 34.97 -41.04
N LYS A 124 -14.80 36.29 -41.33
CA LYS A 124 -14.49 36.84 -42.66
C LYS A 124 -13.04 36.56 -43.06
N LEU A 125 -12.10 36.79 -42.15
CA LEU A 125 -10.69 36.47 -42.39
C LEU A 125 -10.47 34.97 -42.66
N LYS A 126 -11.06 34.08 -41.85
CA LYS A 126 -10.95 32.61 -42.03
C LYS A 126 -11.59 32.12 -43.33
N SER A 127 -12.63 32.80 -43.79
CA SER A 127 -13.33 32.48 -45.05
C SER A 127 -12.73 33.19 -46.27
N HIS A 128 -11.59 33.87 -46.11
CA HIS A 128 -10.94 34.69 -47.14
C HIS A 128 -11.87 35.75 -47.77
N GLN A 129 -12.88 36.19 -47.03
CA GLN A 129 -13.78 37.25 -47.46
C GLN A 129 -13.16 38.62 -47.18
N PHE A 130 -13.51 39.58 -48.04
CA PHE A 130 -13.10 40.97 -47.85
C PHE A 130 -13.58 41.49 -46.48
N CYS A 131 -12.65 42.10 -45.75
CA CYS A 131 -12.91 42.66 -44.43
C CYS A 131 -12.30 44.06 -44.35
N GLU A 132 -13.13 45.05 -44.03
CA GLU A 132 -12.69 46.44 -43.94
C GLU A 132 -11.74 46.64 -42.76
N LEU A 133 -10.72 47.49 -42.95
CA LEU A 133 -9.75 47.83 -41.90
C LEU A 133 -10.40 48.55 -40.71
N TRP A 134 -11.58 49.16 -40.92
CA TRP A 134 -12.34 49.85 -39.88
C TRP A 134 -12.69 48.92 -38.70
N TYR A 135 -12.96 47.63 -38.95
CA TYR A 135 -13.26 46.63 -37.90
C TYR A 135 -12.08 46.32 -36.95
N PHE A 136 -10.88 46.84 -37.23
CA PHE A 136 -9.69 46.71 -36.38
C PHE A 136 -9.34 48.02 -35.64
N THR A 137 -10.17 49.05 -35.78
CA THR A 137 -10.05 50.31 -35.03
C THR A 137 -10.84 50.21 -33.72
N ASN A 138 -10.50 51.03 -32.72
CA ASN A 138 -11.21 51.02 -31.43
C ASN A 138 -12.73 51.22 -31.60
N ALA A 139 -13.15 52.13 -32.50
CA ALA A 139 -14.56 52.34 -32.81
C ALA A 139 -15.23 51.10 -33.41
N GLY A 140 -14.54 50.43 -34.35
CA GLY A 140 -15.04 49.20 -34.96
C GLY A 140 -15.03 47.98 -34.02
N LEU A 141 -14.28 48.02 -32.92
CA LEU A 141 -14.35 46.99 -31.86
C LEU A 141 -15.48 47.26 -30.88
N ASP A 142 -15.75 48.53 -30.56
CA ASP A 142 -16.81 48.93 -29.63
C ASP A 142 -18.22 48.73 -30.24
N GLU A 143 -18.34 48.87 -31.57
CA GLU A 143 -19.62 48.74 -32.30
C GLU A 143 -19.96 47.30 -32.74
N ALA A 144 -19.02 46.35 -32.63
CA ALA A 144 -19.13 45.00 -33.21
C ALA A 144 -19.72 43.92 -32.30
#